data_AF-A0A9D0YW19-F1
#
_entry.id   AF-A0A9D0YW19-F1
#
_cell.length_a   1.000
_cell.length_b   1.000
_cell.length_c   1.000
_cell.angle_alpha   90.00
_cell.angle_beta   90.00
_cell.angle_gamma   90.00
#
_symmetry.space_group_name_H-M   'P 1'
#
loop_
_entity.id
_entity.type
_entity.pdbx_description
1 polymer ?
#
loop_
_entity_poly.entity_id
_entity_poly.type
_entity_poly.pdbx_seq_one_letter_code
_entity_poly.pdbx_strand_id
1 'polypeptide(L)'
;EIIESAYVDGASEMSIFRKIIMPLSLPILATIGLLVGLAYWNDWENGLYYITKYDMYSYQLILNQMLTSVQYLAQLESAGLSANTMPSSDGMRMAIATLGLLPILMVYPFFQRYFVKGINIGAVKG
;
A
#
# COMPACT_ATOMS: atom_id res chain seq x y z
N GLU A 1 -31.48 17.12 2.36
CA GLU A 1 -31.70 16.89 3.81
C GLU A 1 -30.55 17.39 4.69
N ILE A 2 -29.52 16.62 5.10
CA ILE A 2 -28.55 17.08 6.14
C ILE A 2 -27.84 18.42 5.79
N ILE A 3 -27.42 18.60 4.54
CA ILE A 3 -26.77 19.83 4.07
C ILE A 3 -27.78 21.00 4.03
N GLU A 4 -29.00 20.71 3.60
CA GLU A 4 -30.10 21.67 3.42
C GLU A 4 -30.60 22.17 4.78
N SER A 5 -30.70 21.27 5.77
CA SER A 5 -30.97 21.61 7.17
C SER A 5 -29.86 22.49 7.75
N ALA A 6 -28.59 22.21 7.45
CA ALA A 6 -27.47 23.03 7.92
C ALA A 6 -27.46 24.45 7.32
N TYR A 7 -27.93 24.61 6.08
CA TYR A 7 -28.16 25.94 5.49
C TYR A 7 -29.33 26.68 6.16
N VAL A 8 -30.43 25.98 6.46
CA VAL A 8 -31.57 26.55 7.19
C VAL A 8 -31.16 26.99 8.60
N ASP A 9 -30.24 26.26 9.25
CA ASP A 9 -29.64 26.62 10.55
C ASP A 9 -28.57 27.74 10.47
N GLY A 10 -28.34 28.33 9.29
CA GLY A 10 -27.44 29.47 9.09
C GLY A 10 -25.95 29.11 9.08
N ALA A 11 -25.58 27.84 8.87
CA ALA A 11 -24.19 27.45 8.77
C ALA A 11 -23.56 27.94 7.45
N SER A 12 -22.35 28.51 7.52
CA SER A 12 -21.58 28.88 6.33
C SER A 12 -21.07 27.65 5.57
N GLU A 13 -20.89 27.76 4.25
CA GLU A 13 -20.41 26.66 3.40
C GLU A 13 -19.13 25.99 3.93
N MET A 14 -18.17 26.79 4.40
CA MET A 14 -16.92 26.29 4.97
C MET A 14 -17.14 25.49 6.26
N SER A 15 -18.14 25.88 7.07
CA SER A 15 -18.53 25.16 8.29
C SER A 15 -19.20 23.83 7.93
N ILE A 16 -20.11 23.83 6.96
CA ILE A 16 -20.76 22.61 6.44
C ILE A 16 -19.70 21.64 5.91
N PHE A 17 -18.76 22.13 5.10
CA PHE A 17 -17.68 21.31 4.55
C PHE A 17 -16.84 20.63 5.65
N ARG A 18 -16.33 21.40 6.62
CA ARG A 18 -15.42 20.85 7.64
C ARG A 18 -16.12 20.00 8.70
N LYS A 19 -17.34 20.37 9.11
CA LYS A 19 -18.04 19.72 10.24
C LYS A 19 -18.97 18.60 9.81
N ILE A 20 -19.48 18.63 8.58
CA ILE A 20 -20.47 17.66 8.10
C ILE A 20 -19.86 16.81 6.99
N ILE A 21 -19.38 17.43 5.91
CA ILE A 21 -18.93 16.69 4.72
C ILE A 21 -17.64 15.90 5.00
N MET A 22 -16.62 16.52 5.59
CA MET A 22 -15.33 15.88 5.91
C MET A 22 -15.43 14.61 6.77
N PRO A 23 -16.15 14.59 7.91
CA PRO A 23 -16.27 13.37 8.71
C PRO A 23 -17.12 12.29 8.03
N LEU A 24 -18.10 12.67 7.20
CA LEU A 24 -18.90 11.73 6.41
C LEU A 24 -18.09 11.10 5.26
N SER A 25 -17.19 11.85 4.64
CA SER A 25 -16.32 11.36 3.56
C SER A 25 -15.08 10.60 4.07
N LEU A 26 -14.80 10.66 5.37
CA LEU A 26 -13.63 10.05 6.00
C LEU A 26 -13.43 8.55 5.70
N PRO A 27 -14.49 7.70 5.65
CA PRO A 27 -14.35 6.30 5.23
C PRO A 27 -13.89 6.15 3.76
N ILE A 28 -14.42 6.99 2.86
CA ILE A 28 -14.08 6.96 1.44
C ILE A 28 -12.65 7.48 1.23
N LEU A 29 -12.28 8.57 1.91
CA LEU A 29 -10.92 9.10 1.90
C LEU A 29 -9.90 8.09 2.43
N ALA A 30 -10.25 7.32 3.46
CA ALA A 30 -9.40 6.24 3.95
C ALA A 30 -9.19 5.14 2.90
N THR A 31 -10.24 4.75 2.17
CA THR A 31 -10.13 3.79 1.06
C THR A 31 -9.24 4.30 -0.07
N ILE A 32 -9.46 5.53 -0.53
CA ILE A 32 -8.65 6.15 -1.58
C ILE A 32 -7.19 6.26 -1.13
N GLY A 33 -6.96 6.75 0.09
CA GLY A 33 -5.63 6.89 0.67
C GLY A 33 -4.90 5.54 0.78
N LEU A 34 -5.61 4.48 1.17
CA LEU A 34 -5.05 3.13 1.18
C LEU A 34 -4.67 2.67 -0.23
N LEU A 35 -5.58 2.78 -1.20
CA LEU A 35 -5.33 2.30 -2.56
C LEU A 35 -4.17 3.04 -3.22
N VAL A 36 -4.12 4.37 -3.07
CA VAL A 36 -3.00 5.20 -3.55
C VAL A 36 -1.71 4.85 -2.82
N GLY A 37 -1.75 4.70 -1.50
CA GLY A 37 -0.59 4.30 -0.70
C GLY A 37 -0.05 2.92 -1.11
N LEU A 38 -0.94 1.96 -1.37
CA LEU A 38 -0.57 0.63 -1.88
C LEU A 38 0.02 0.71 -3.28
N ALA A 39 -0.52 1.56 -4.15
CA ALA A 39 0.02 1.75 -5.50
C ALA A 39 1.46 2.28 -5.45
N TYR A 40 1.72 3.34 -4.67
CA TYR A 40 3.08 3.86 -4.49
C TYR A 40 4.01 2.89 -3.76
N TRP A 41 3.50 2.13 -2.78
CA TRP A 41 4.30 1.12 -2.10
C TRP A 41 4.78 0.04 -3.05
N ASN A 42 3.94 -0.37 -4.01
CA ASN A 42 4.27 -1.37 -5.01
C ASN A 42 4.98 -0.77 -6.24
N ASP A 43 5.24 0.53 -6.27
CA ASP A 43 5.88 1.20 -7.41
C ASP A 43 7.40 1.04 -7.36
N TRP A 44 7.86 -0.11 -7.84
CA TRP A 44 9.28 -0.39 -8.07
C TRP A 44 9.72 -0.01 -9.49
N GLU A 45 8.80 0.01 -10.45
CA GLU A 45 9.08 0.22 -11.88
C GLU A 45 9.53 1.66 -12.15
N ASN A 46 8.84 2.66 -11.60
CA ASN A 46 9.29 4.05 -11.74
C ASN A 46 10.63 4.26 -11.04
N GLY A 47 10.85 3.59 -9.90
CA GLY A 47 12.14 3.59 -9.21
C GLY A 47 13.26 3.07 -10.11
N LEU A 48 13.02 1.95 -10.79
CA LEU A 48 13.99 1.33 -11.69
C LEU A 48 14.35 2.23 -12.89
N TYR A 49 13.35 2.92 -13.47
CA TYR A 49 13.57 3.76 -14.65
C TYR A 49 14.15 5.13 -14.35
N TYR A 50 13.70 5.78 -13.28
CA TYR A 50 14.01 7.19 -13.03
C TYR A 50 15.09 7.41 -11.98
N ILE A 51 15.40 6.41 -11.15
CA ILE A 51 16.34 6.58 -10.03
C ILE A 51 17.70 5.96 -10.35
N THR A 52 18.72 6.81 -10.42
CA THR A 52 20.11 6.39 -10.69
C THR A 52 20.98 6.34 -9.43
N LYS A 53 20.60 7.06 -8.38
CA LYS A 53 21.34 7.11 -7.10
C LYS A 53 20.80 6.08 -6.12
N TYR A 54 21.69 5.26 -5.58
CA TYR A 54 21.33 4.20 -4.62
C TYR A 54 20.61 4.74 -3.37
N ASP A 55 20.99 5.90 -2.88
CA ASP A 55 20.40 6.53 -1.70
C ASP A 55 18.91 6.89 -1.85
N MET A 56 18.42 6.90 -3.09
CA MET A 56 17.02 7.20 -3.43
C MET A 56 16.21 5.94 -3.75
N TYR A 57 16.80 4.75 -3.62
CA TYR A 57 16.12 3.52 -3.98
C TYR A 57 14.93 3.29 -3.06
N SER A 58 13.77 3.03 -3.66
CA SER A 58 12.59 2.64 -2.89
C SER A 58 12.81 1.26 -2.28
N TYR A 59 12.16 1.02 -1.14
CA TYR A 59 12.22 -0.28 -0.47
C TYR A 59 11.82 -1.43 -1.43
N GLN A 60 10.75 -1.23 -2.19
CA GLN A 60 10.24 -2.20 -3.16
C GLN A 60 11.21 -2.44 -4.33
N LEU A 61 11.95 -1.41 -4.78
CA LEU A 61 12.97 -1.55 -5.82
C LEU A 61 14.12 -2.45 -5.36
N ILE A 62 14.61 -2.25 -4.13
CA ILE A 62 15.70 -3.07 -3.56
C ILE A 62 15.27 -4.53 -3.47
N LEU A 63 14.06 -4.79 -2.96
CA LEU A 63 13.53 -6.16 -2.87
C LEU A 63 13.39 -6.83 -4.24
N ASN A 64 12.95 -6.08 -5.27
CA ASN A 64 12.89 -6.60 -6.64
C ASN A 64 14.28 -6.93 -7.19
N GLN A 65 15.27 -6.04 -7.01
CA GLN A 65 16.65 -6.32 -7.44
C GLN A 65 17.24 -7.57 -6.76
N MET A 66 16.97 -7.75 -5.46
CA MET A 66 17.36 -8.97 -4.74
C MET A 66 16.66 -10.21 -5.33
N LEU A 67 15.37 -10.12 -5.62
CA LEU A 67 14.61 -11.23 -6.21
C LEU A 67 15.16 -11.63 -7.58
N THR A 68 15.45 -10.66 -8.45
CA THR A 68 16.07 -10.88 -9.77
C THR A 68 17.45 -11.50 -9.63
N SER A 69 18.25 -11.04 -8.66
CA SER A 69 19.57 -11.61 -8.38
C SER A 69 19.49 -13.07 -7.95
N VAL A 70 18.53 -13.42 -7.08
CA VAL A 70 18.28 -14.80 -6.66
C VAL A 70 17.84 -15.67 -7.84
N GLN A 71 17.00 -15.16 -8.73
CA GLN A 71 16.59 -15.88 -9.95
C GLN A 71 17.76 -16.14 -10.89
N TYR A 72 18.63 -15.14 -11.10
CA TYR A 72 19.83 -15.28 -11.92
C TYR A 72 20.79 -16.33 -11.35
N LEU A 73 21.03 -16.31 -10.04
CA LEU A 73 21.89 -17.28 -9.38
C LEU A 73 21.32 -18.71 -9.47
N ALA A 74 20.01 -18.88 -9.30
CA ALA A 74 19.35 -20.17 -9.48
C ALA A 74 19.49 -20.70 -10.92
N GLN A 75 19.46 -19.81 -11.92
CA GLN A 75 19.68 -20.18 -13.32
C GLN A 75 21.12 -20.68 -13.55
N LEU A 76 22.13 -20.00 -12.98
CA LEU A 76 23.53 -20.43 -13.08
C LEU A 76 23.78 -21.78 -12.40
N GLU A 77 23.12 -22.04 -11.27
CA GLU A 77 23.15 -23.33 -10.59
C GLU A 77 22.56 -24.44 -11.48
N SER A 78 21.40 -24.21 -12.09
CA SER A 78 20.78 -25.18 -13.00
C SER A 78 21.62 -25.48 -14.25
N ALA A 79 22.47 -24.54 -14.66
CA ALA A 79 23.42 -24.69 -15.76
C ALA A 79 24.74 -25.37 -15.36
N GLY A 80 24.91 -25.73 -14.08
CA GLY A 80 26.15 -26.36 -13.57
C GLY A 80 27.34 -25.40 -13.48
N LEU A 81 27.11 -24.09 -13.54
CA LEU A 81 28.16 -23.05 -13.57
C LEU A 81 28.48 -22.47 -12.18
N SER A 82 27.76 -22.88 -11.13
CA SER A 82 27.93 -22.40 -9.75
C SER A 82 28.51 -23.48 -8.84
N ALA A 83 29.61 -23.16 -8.15
CA ALA A 83 30.37 -24.07 -7.27
C ALA A 83 30.01 -23.97 -5.78
N ASN A 84 29.09 -23.08 -5.40
CA ASN A 84 28.78 -22.82 -4.00
C ASN A 84 27.41 -23.37 -3.61
N THR A 85 27.35 -24.00 -2.44
CA THR A 85 26.13 -24.36 -1.70
C THR A 85 25.37 -23.11 -1.31
N MET A 86 24.61 -22.54 -2.24
CA MET A 86 23.69 -21.46 -1.93
C MET A 86 22.47 -21.98 -1.17
N PRO A 87 21.87 -21.18 -0.27
CA PRO A 87 20.56 -21.49 0.27
C PRO A 87 19.57 -21.74 -0.86
N SER A 88 18.57 -22.60 -0.63
CA SER A 88 17.54 -22.88 -1.63
C SER A 88 16.95 -21.57 -2.15
N SER A 89 16.93 -21.41 -3.49
CA SER A 89 16.40 -20.22 -4.17
C SER A 89 14.99 -19.88 -3.71
N ASP A 90 14.20 -20.91 -3.40
CA ASP A 90 12.83 -20.77 -2.92
C ASP A 90 12.76 -20.19 -1.50
N GLY A 91 13.69 -20.57 -0.61
CA GLY A 91 13.77 -20.01 0.74
C GLY A 91 14.09 -18.51 0.71
N MET A 92 15.02 -18.10 -0.16
CA MET A 92 15.34 -16.68 -0.32
C MET A 92 14.18 -15.88 -0.93
N ARG A 93 13.48 -16.43 -1.94
CA ARG A 93 12.29 -15.80 -2.54
C ARG A 93 11.20 -15.57 -1.48
N MET A 94 10.93 -16.58 -0.66
CA MET A 94 9.92 -16.48 0.41
C MET A 94 10.32 -15.48 1.51
N ALA A 95 11.61 -15.40 1.85
CA ALA A 95 12.11 -14.41 2.80
C ALA A 95 11.93 -12.98 2.26
N ILE A 96 12.29 -12.73 1.00
CA ILE A 96 12.12 -11.42 0.33
C ILE A 96 10.63 -11.05 0.25
N ALA A 97 9.76 -11.98 -0.13
CA ALA A 97 8.32 -11.75 -0.17
C ALA A 97 7.74 -11.39 1.22
N THR A 98 8.21 -12.08 2.26
CA THR A 98 7.80 -11.83 3.65
C THR A 98 8.21 -10.42 4.09
N LEU A 99 9.44 -10.00 3.77
CA LEU A 99 9.92 -8.64 4.02
C LEU A 99 9.07 -7.58 3.31
N GLY A 100 8.71 -7.82 2.04
CA GLY A 100 7.83 -6.93 1.27
C GLY A 100 6.42 -6.79 1.84
N LEU A 101 5.86 -7.87 2.39
CA LEU A 101 4.51 -7.91 2.97
C LEU A 101 4.42 -7.30 4.38
N LEU A 102 5.51 -7.35 5.15
CA LEU A 102 5.54 -6.97 6.57
C LEU A 102 5.01 -5.54 6.83
N PRO A 103 5.44 -4.51 6.06
CA PRO A 103 4.98 -3.14 6.30
C PRO A 103 3.49 -2.96 6.00
N ILE A 104 2.96 -3.62 4.97
CA ILE A 104 1.53 -3.58 4.63
C ILE A 104 0.70 -4.20 5.77
N LEU A 105 1.17 -5.33 6.32
CA LEU A 105 0.50 -6.00 7.45
C LEU A 105 0.50 -5.12 8.71
N MET A 106 1.57 -4.38 8.98
CA MET A 106 1.61 -3.43 10.10
C MET A 106 0.65 -2.25 9.92
N VAL A 107 0.44 -1.80 8.69
CA VAL A 107 -0.43 -0.67 8.37
C VAL A 107 -1.91 -1.08 8.32
N TYR A 108 -2.22 -2.32 7.94
CA TYR A 108 -3.57 -2.86 7.85
C TYR A 108 -4.50 -2.56 9.04
N PRO A 109 -4.14 -2.81 10.32
CA PRO A 109 -5.02 -2.55 11.46
C PRO A 109 -5.45 -1.08 11.61
N PHE A 110 -4.64 -0.14 11.12
CA PHE A 110 -5.00 1.29 11.16
C PHE A 110 -6.14 1.63 10.21
N PHE A 111 -6.23 0.93 9.08
CA PHE A 111 -7.27 1.13 8.07
C PHE A 111 -8.52 0.28 8.32
N GLN A 112 -8.37 -0.90 8.93
CA GLN A 112 -9.46 -1.84 9.23
C GLN A 112 -10.65 -1.16 9.93
N ARG A 113 -10.40 -0.27 10.90
CA ARG A 113 -11.46 0.44 11.64
C ARG A 113 -12.31 1.38 10.78
N TYR A 114 -11.78 1.89 9.67
CA TYR A 114 -12.52 2.79 8.78
C TYR A 114 -13.40 2.01 7.79
N PHE A 115 -12.95 0.83 7.34
CA PHE A 115 -13.76 -0.06 6.52
C PHE A 115 -14.98 -0.59 7.27
N VAL A 116 -14.81 -1.03 8.52
CA VAL A 116 -15.93 -1.54 9.35
C VAL A 116 -16.97 -0.43 9.61
N LYS A 117 -16.53 0.80 9.86
CA LYS A 117 -17.44 1.94 10.04
C LYS A 117 -18.16 2.33 8.75
N GLY A 118 -17.50 2.28 7.59
CA GLY A 118 -18.10 2.57 6.29
C GLY A 118 -19.20 1.58 5.91
N ILE A 119 -18.98 0.28 6.14
CA ILE A 119 -19.97 -0.78 5.86
C ILE A 119 -21.20 -0.61 6.77
N ASN A 120 -21.00 -0.32 8.06
CA ASN A 120 -22.11 -0.14 9.00
C ASN A 120 -23.01 1.06 8.66
N ILE A 121 -22.47 2.13 8.07
CA ILE A 121 -23.26 3.28 7.61
C ILE A 121 -24.09 2.91 6.35
N GLY A 122 -23.57 2.06 5.48
CA GLY A 122 -24.29 1.56 4.30
C GLY A 122 -25.37 0.54 4.64
N ALA A 123 -25.15 -0.30 5.65
CA ALA A 123 -26.07 -1.37 6.05
C ALA A 123 -27.31 -0.88 6.81
N VAL A 124 -27.24 0.26 7.51
CA VAL A 124 -28.37 0.81 8.29
C VAL A 124 -29.38 1.58 7.41
N LYS A 125 -29.10 1.74 6.11
CA LYS A 125 -30.06 2.29 5.13
C LYS A 125 -30.88 1.21 4.41
N GLY A 126 -30.72 -0.07 4.79
CA GLY A 126 -31.60 -1.18 4.39
C GLY A 126 -32.72 -1.40 5.40
#